data_AF-A0A3A2Z7N9-F1
#
_entry.id   AF-A0A3A2Z7N9-F1
#
_cell.length_a   1.000
_cell.length_b   1.000
_cell.length_c   1.000
_cell.angle_alpha   90.00
_cell.angle_beta   90.00
_cell.angle_gamma   90.00
#
_symmetry.space_group_name_H-M   'P 1'
#
loop_
_entity.id
_entity.type
_entity.pdbx_description
1 polymer ?
#
loop_
_entity_poly.entity_id
_entity_poly.type
_entity_poly.pdbx_seq_one_letter_code
_entity_poly.pdbx_strand_id
1 'polypeptide(L)'
;MAPRPRLVGSNDKDQSDASSNLSEIFSDNGSDSDSGSDPEVDSEVSDDEDKFGDDTFDNEGQLPPEHYLAQAESLDVSQLRQKRYSDGTQERLDETRMYWNRYCRYVGVDLVKHWQWISDSDETVRFLYAFFGWRCDIRRGKNGRHYLGIKYKSSLELFWKWWHLLIKQETALGLSKDITIKVNDSPKKKDLELDRRPKKNMYIKDVAEFARVLLTTTEMTFDCG
;
A
#
# COMPACT_ATOMS: atom_id res chain seq x y z
N MET A 1 21.84 -46.40 23.81
CA MET A 1 20.69 -47.29 24.10
C MET A 1 19.94 -46.68 25.27
N ALA A 2 18.65 -46.36 25.25
CA ALA A 2 17.54 -46.67 24.36
C ALA A 2 16.55 -45.46 24.35
N PRO A 3 15.66 -45.37 23.34
CA PRO A 3 14.80 -44.22 23.07
C PRO A 3 13.39 -44.39 23.65
N ARG A 4 12.59 -43.30 23.72
CA ARG A 4 11.10 -43.27 23.68
C ARG A 4 10.54 -41.87 23.98
N PRO A 5 9.29 -41.53 23.61
CA PRO A 5 8.49 -42.00 22.46
C PRO A 5 7.90 -40.83 21.63
N ARG A 6 7.56 -41.14 20.37
CA ARG A 6 6.61 -40.35 19.57
C ARG A 6 5.22 -40.48 20.16
N LEU A 7 4.49 -39.38 20.27
CA LEU A 7 3.04 -39.39 20.43
C LEU A 7 2.39 -39.13 19.07
N VAL A 8 1.69 -40.16 18.60
CA VAL A 8 0.72 -40.15 17.51
C VAL A 8 -0.67 -40.08 18.15
N GLY A 9 -1.57 -39.33 17.51
CA GLY A 9 -2.99 -39.18 17.86
C GLY A 9 -3.36 -37.69 17.84
N SER A 10 -4.39 -37.21 17.15
CA SER A 10 -5.58 -37.84 16.60
C SER A 10 -6.13 -36.95 15.46
N ASN A 11 -6.84 -37.59 14.52
CA ASN A 11 -7.75 -36.97 13.56
C ASN A 11 -8.95 -36.31 14.25
N ASP A 12 -9.60 -35.42 13.48
CA ASP A 12 -11.02 -35.00 13.44
C ASP A 12 -11.14 -33.46 13.49
N LYS A 13 -11.39 -32.77 12.38
CA LYS A 13 -12.61 -32.63 11.54
C LYS A 13 -13.32 -31.29 11.82
N ASP A 14 -13.48 -30.57 10.71
CA ASP A 14 -14.59 -29.69 10.34
C ASP A 14 -14.72 -28.27 10.90
N GLN A 15 -15.19 -27.42 9.97
CA GLN A 15 -15.95 -26.16 10.11
C GLN A 15 -15.10 -24.88 10.22
N SER A 16 -14.86 -24.17 9.11
CA SER A 16 -15.75 -23.30 8.33
C SER A 16 -15.59 -21.81 8.71
N ASP A 17 -15.21 -21.03 7.71
CA ASP A 17 -15.63 -19.66 7.41
C ASP A 17 -15.72 -18.62 8.54
N ALA A 18 -14.75 -17.71 8.54
CA ALA A 18 -14.96 -16.31 8.94
C ALA A 18 -13.90 -15.42 8.27
N SER A 19 -13.89 -15.37 6.93
CA SER A 19 -13.28 -14.27 6.19
C SER A 19 -14.31 -13.16 6.03
N SER A 20 -14.28 -12.15 6.90
CA SER A 20 -15.04 -10.91 6.77
C SER A 20 -14.29 -9.85 7.59
N ASN A 21 -14.03 -8.62 7.18
CA ASN A 21 -14.48 -7.76 6.09
C ASN A 21 -13.37 -6.73 5.87
N LEU A 22 -12.86 -6.50 4.66
CA LEU A 22 -12.15 -5.25 4.30
C LEU A 22 -12.04 -5.12 2.76
N SER A 23 -13.17 -5.21 2.06
CA SER A 23 -13.23 -4.91 0.62
C SER A 23 -14.47 -4.08 0.33
N GLU A 24 -14.47 -2.84 0.81
CA GLU A 24 -15.48 -1.84 0.44
C GLU A 24 -14.82 -0.46 0.36
N ILE A 25 -13.79 -0.34 -0.46
CA ILE A 25 -13.34 0.97 -0.94
C ILE A 25 -12.94 0.77 -2.41
N PHE A 26 -13.71 1.41 -3.29
CA PHE A 26 -13.55 1.50 -4.76
C PHE A 26 -14.19 0.37 -5.60
N SER A 27 -15.53 0.37 -5.71
CA SER A 27 -16.22 -0.14 -6.90
C SER A 27 -16.36 0.99 -7.91
N ASP A 28 -15.53 0.96 -8.94
CA ASP A 28 -15.62 1.79 -10.14
C ASP A 28 -16.52 1.04 -11.14
N ASN A 29 -17.76 1.51 -11.31
CA ASN A 29 -18.72 0.89 -12.23
C ASN A 29 -18.41 1.38 -13.65
N GLY A 30 -17.50 0.66 -14.31
CA GLY A 30 -17.16 0.84 -15.72
C GLY A 30 -18.34 0.53 -16.62
N SER A 31 -18.71 1.54 -17.42
CA SER A 31 -19.64 1.56 -18.54
C SER A 31 -19.59 0.36 -19.48
N ASP A 32 -20.71 -0.36 -19.62
CA ASP A 32 -20.99 -1.20 -20.78
C ASP A 32 -22.00 -0.48 -21.69
N SER A 33 -21.51 -0.01 -22.85
CA SER A 33 -22.34 0.47 -23.95
C SER A 33 -22.58 -0.68 -24.92
N ASP A 34 -23.79 -1.24 -24.92
CA ASP A 34 -24.26 -2.07 -26.01
C ASP A 34 -25.17 -1.25 -26.94
N SER A 35 -24.67 -1.06 -28.16
CA SER A 35 -25.33 -0.37 -29.25
C SER A 35 -26.10 -1.39 -30.10
N GLY A 36 -27.43 -1.29 -30.13
CA GLY A 36 -28.30 -2.01 -31.06
C GLY A 36 -29.45 -1.12 -31.50
N SER A 37 -29.40 -0.66 -32.75
CA SER A 37 -30.52 -0.08 -33.52
C SER A 37 -31.45 -1.24 -33.95
N ASP A 38 -32.76 -1.14 -34.23
CA ASP A 38 -33.64 -0.02 -34.62
C ASP A 38 -35.13 -0.53 -34.56
N PRO A 39 -36.17 0.18 -35.05
CA PRO A 39 -37.34 0.64 -34.30
C PRO A 39 -38.66 -0.12 -34.62
N GLU A 40 -39.80 0.31 -34.06
CA GLU A 40 -41.12 0.42 -34.74
C GLU A 40 -42.23 0.83 -33.72
N VAL A 41 -43.00 1.87 -34.08
CA VAL A 41 -44.43 2.20 -33.79
C VAL A 41 -44.92 2.35 -32.34
N ASP A 42 -45.84 3.21 -31.94
CA ASP A 42 -46.62 4.37 -32.43
C ASP A 42 -47.43 4.86 -31.19
N SER A 43 -47.82 6.14 -31.17
CA SER A 43 -48.91 6.75 -30.39
C SER A 43 -48.80 6.73 -28.83
N GLU A 44 -48.99 7.80 -28.05
CA GLU A 44 -49.90 8.95 -28.15
C GLU A 44 -49.35 10.18 -27.41
N VAL A 45 -49.88 11.35 -27.80
CA VAL A 45 -49.67 12.67 -27.22
C VAL A 45 -49.85 12.69 -25.70
N SER A 46 -48.82 13.11 -24.98
CA SER A 46 -48.96 13.81 -23.70
C SER A 46 -48.03 14.98 -23.73
N ASP A 47 -48.64 16.14 -23.99
CA ASP A 47 -48.03 17.46 -23.86
C ASP A 47 -47.93 17.74 -22.35
N ASP A 48 -46.97 17.07 -21.69
CA ASP A 48 -46.55 17.44 -20.34
C ASP A 48 -45.63 18.65 -20.50
N GLU A 49 -46.27 19.82 -20.50
CA GLU A 49 -45.63 21.13 -20.37
C GLU A 49 -44.54 21.06 -19.28
N ASP A 50 -43.30 21.21 -19.74
CA ASP A 50 -42.09 21.36 -18.95
C ASP A 50 -42.31 22.38 -17.83
N LYS A 51 -42.63 21.91 -16.64
CA LYS A 51 -42.17 22.56 -15.42
C LYS A 51 -40.88 21.89 -14.99
N PHE A 52 -39.79 22.23 -15.68
CA PHE A 52 -38.53 22.41 -14.98
C PHE A 52 -38.81 23.40 -13.87
N GLY A 53 -39.11 22.87 -12.68
CA GLY A 53 -38.97 23.61 -11.46
C GLY A 53 -37.58 24.22 -11.53
N ASP A 54 -37.56 25.54 -11.57
CA ASP A 54 -36.40 26.34 -11.24
C ASP A 54 -36.00 25.97 -9.81
N ASP A 55 -35.32 24.84 -9.66
CA ASP A 55 -34.50 24.50 -8.50
C ASP A 55 -33.26 25.38 -8.62
N THR A 56 -33.49 26.70 -8.58
CA THR A 56 -32.48 27.65 -8.13
C THR A 56 -32.25 27.23 -6.68
N PHE A 57 -31.27 26.34 -6.49
CA PHE A 57 -30.64 26.14 -5.20
C PHE A 57 -30.07 27.50 -4.81
N ASP A 58 -30.87 28.30 -4.12
CA ASP A 58 -30.48 29.56 -3.55
C ASP A 58 -29.47 29.21 -2.47
N ASN A 59 -28.21 29.09 -2.90
CA ASN A 59 -27.14 28.52 -2.10
C ASN A 59 -26.63 29.62 -1.18
N GLU A 60 -27.45 29.94 -0.16
CA GLU A 60 -27.16 30.92 0.87
C GLU A 60 -25.77 30.63 1.46
N GLY A 61 -24.78 31.43 1.04
CA GLY A 61 -23.38 31.29 1.47
C GLY A 61 -22.36 31.23 0.33
N GLN A 62 -22.75 31.20 -0.94
CA GLN A 62 -21.79 31.35 -2.04
C GLN A 62 -21.20 32.76 -2.06
N LEU A 63 -19.86 32.83 -2.07
CA LEU A 63 -19.14 34.08 -2.25
C LEU A 63 -19.18 34.54 -3.72
N PRO A 64 -18.98 35.84 -4.00
CA PRO A 64 -18.93 36.33 -5.37
C PRO A 64 -17.92 35.54 -6.22
N PRO A 65 -18.18 35.31 -7.52
CA PRO A 65 -17.27 34.58 -8.40
C PRO A 65 -15.82 35.10 -8.39
N GLU A 66 -15.66 36.41 -8.23
CA GLU A 66 -14.36 37.09 -8.10
C GLU A 66 -13.52 36.56 -6.92
N HIS A 67 -14.15 36.15 -5.82
CA HIS A 67 -13.46 35.55 -4.67
C HIS A 67 -12.79 34.23 -5.05
N TYR A 68 -13.50 33.36 -5.76
CA TYR A 68 -12.96 32.07 -6.18
C TYR A 68 -11.91 32.22 -7.29
N LEU A 69 -12.07 33.21 -8.18
CA LEU A 69 -11.08 33.55 -9.20
C LEU A 69 -9.78 34.08 -8.57
N ALA A 70 -9.88 34.99 -7.60
CA ALA A 70 -8.73 35.50 -6.86
C ALA A 70 -8.07 34.39 -6.02
N GLN A 71 -8.85 33.47 -5.44
CA GLN A 71 -8.34 32.29 -4.75
C GLN A 71 -7.59 31.35 -5.69
N ALA A 72 -8.07 31.15 -6.92
CA ALA A 72 -7.40 30.34 -7.92
C ALA A 72 -6.11 31.01 -8.43
N GLU A 73 -6.11 32.33 -8.63
CA GLU A 73 -4.95 33.10 -9.11
C GLU A 73 -3.85 33.23 -8.04
N SER A 74 -4.24 33.35 -6.78
CA SER A 74 -3.29 33.38 -5.64
C SER A 74 -2.75 32.01 -5.24
N LEU A 75 -3.28 30.93 -5.82
CA LEU A 75 -2.86 29.57 -5.52
C LEU A 75 -1.50 29.24 -6.15
N ASP A 76 -0.46 29.23 -5.33
CA ASP A 76 0.84 28.72 -5.75
C ASP A 76 0.80 27.19 -5.86
N VAL A 77 0.59 26.70 -7.09
CA VAL A 77 0.54 25.26 -7.42
C VAL A 77 1.85 24.56 -7.04
N SER A 78 2.97 25.28 -6.95
CA SER A 78 4.25 24.71 -6.53
C SER A 78 4.26 24.29 -5.05
N GLN A 79 3.42 24.90 -4.20
CA GLN A 79 3.29 24.57 -2.78
C GLN A 79 2.37 23.37 -2.52
N LEU A 80 1.41 23.10 -3.41
CA LEU A 80 0.42 22.01 -3.27
C LEU A 80 1.03 20.60 -3.28
N ARG A 81 2.33 20.46 -3.60
CA ARG A 81 3.04 19.17 -3.63
C ARG A 81 4.26 19.10 -2.69
N GLN A 82 4.55 20.12 -1.90
CA GLN A 82 5.79 20.15 -1.09
C GLN A 82 5.82 19.09 0.01
N LYS A 83 4.67 18.73 0.61
CA LYS A 83 4.57 17.65 1.60
C LYS A 83 3.57 16.59 1.15
N ARG A 84 3.96 15.75 0.17
CA ARG A 84 3.11 14.61 -0.26
C ARG A 84 2.88 13.58 0.83
N TYR A 85 3.79 13.51 1.82
CA TYR A 85 3.81 12.47 2.83
C TYR A 85 4.21 13.02 4.20
N SER A 86 3.75 12.35 5.27
CA SER A 86 4.22 12.60 6.63
C SER A 86 5.70 12.26 6.78
N ASP A 87 6.37 12.86 7.76
CA ASP A 87 7.83 12.73 7.93
C ASP A 87 8.28 11.26 8.07
N GLY A 88 7.51 10.43 8.80
CA GLY A 88 7.81 8.99 8.93
C GLY A 88 7.58 8.18 7.65
N THR A 89 6.65 8.62 6.80
CA THR A 89 6.42 8.02 5.47
C THR A 89 7.55 8.41 4.51
N GLN A 90 8.04 9.64 4.61
CA GLN A 90 9.19 10.12 3.84
C GLN A 90 10.47 9.37 4.22
N GLU A 91 10.73 9.15 5.51
CA GLU A 91 11.88 8.37 5.98
C GLU A 91 11.88 6.94 5.41
N ARG A 92 10.71 6.29 5.39
CA ARG A 92 10.52 4.95 4.79
C ARG A 92 10.83 4.94 3.29
N LEU A 93 10.40 5.97 2.57
CA LEU A 93 10.69 6.13 1.14
C LEU A 93 12.19 6.35 0.91
N ASP A 94 12.84 7.18 1.71
CA ASP A 94 14.27 7.45 1.63
C ASP A 94 15.11 6.21 1.96
N GLU A 95 14.71 5.40 2.94
CA GLU A 95 15.33 4.11 3.24
C GLU A 95 15.21 3.15 2.03
N THR A 96 14.03 3.11 1.42
CA THR A 96 13.77 2.27 0.24
C THR A 96 14.63 2.73 -0.96
N ARG A 97 14.70 4.04 -1.19
CA ARG A 97 15.57 4.66 -2.21
C ARG A 97 17.04 4.36 -1.96
N MET A 98 17.49 4.34 -0.70
CA MET A 98 18.86 3.95 -0.35
C MET A 98 19.19 2.54 -0.82
N TYR A 99 18.29 1.56 -0.61
CA TYR A 99 18.52 0.18 -1.06
C TYR A 99 18.59 0.08 -2.58
N TRP A 100 17.69 0.77 -3.29
CA TRP A 100 17.73 0.84 -4.74
C TRP A 100 19.06 1.40 -5.25
N ASN A 101 19.46 2.57 -4.73
CA ASN A 101 20.70 3.22 -5.14
C ASN A 101 21.93 2.34 -4.89
N ARG A 102 21.91 1.60 -3.77
CA ARG A 102 22.97 0.66 -3.43
C ARG A 102 23.01 -0.55 -4.37
N TYR A 103 21.87 -1.04 -4.83
CA TYR A 103 21.81 -2.11 -5.84
C TYR A 103 22.34 -1.64 -7.18
N CYS A 104 21.88 -0.48 -7.67
CA CYS A 104 22.35 0.07 -8.94
C CYS A 104 23.88 0.28 -8.91
N ARG A 105 24.44 0.80 -7.80
CA ARG A 105 25.89 0.88 -7.61
C ARG A 105 26.59 -0.48 -7.61
N TYR A 106 25.96 -1.50 -7.05
CA TYR A 106 26.50 -2.87 -7.01
C TYR A 106 26.55 -3.51 -8.41
N VAL A 107 25.54 -3.28 -9.23
CA VAL A 107 25.47 -3.81 -10.62
C VAL A 107 26.18 -2.89 -11.62
N GLY A 108 26.55 -1.67 -11.23
CA GLY A 108 27.27 -0.71 -12.08
C GLY A 108 26.36 0.10 -13.01
N VAL A 109 25.10 0.32 -12.64
CA VAL A 109 24.10 1.02 -13.44
C VAL A 109 23.98 2.48 -13.00
N ASP A 110 23.86 3.41 -13.96
CA ASP A 110 23.63 4.83 -13.73
C ASP A 110 22.21 5.09 -13.19
N LEU A 111 22.14 5.70 -12.00
CA LEU A 111 20.90 5.87 -11.22
C LEU A 111 19.84 6.68 -11.96
N VAL A 112 20.23 7.81 -12.57
CA VAL A 112 19.28 8.77 -13.15
C VAL A 112 18.68 8.20 -14.43
N LYS A 113 19.54 7.59 -15.27
CA LYS A 113 19.11 6.95 -16.52
C LYS A 113 18.28 5.71 -16.26
N HIS A 114 18.53 5.00 -15.17
CA HIS A 114 17.86 3.74 -14.93
C HIS A 114 16.41 3.91 -14.52
N TRP A 115 16.06 4.98 -13.79
CA TRP A 115 14.65 5.29 -13.49
C TRP A 115 13.82 5.52 -14.75
N GLN A 116 14.40 6.19 -15.75
CA GLN A 116 13.75 6.43 -17.05
C GLN A 116 13.68 5.17 -17.92
N TRP A 117 14.57 4.21 -17.68
CA TRP A 117 14.60 2.93 -18.40
C TRP A 117 13.56 1.92 -17.89
N ILE A 118 13.03 2.09 -16.67
CA ILE A 118 11.97 1.24 -16.13
C ILE A 118 10.73 1.38 -17.02
N SER A 119 10.45 0.34 -17.79
CA SER A 119 9.35 0.26 -18.77
C SER A 119 8.63 -1.07 -18.65
N ASP A 120 7.53 -1.22 -19.39
CA ASP A 120 6.74 -2.46 -19.47
C ASP A 120 7.43 -3.56 -20.31
N SER A 121 8.68 -3.88 -19.99
CA SER A 121 9.52 -4.86 -20.69
C SER A 121 9.89 -6.05 -19.80
N ASP A 122 10.18 -7.20 -20.41
CA ASP A 122 10.68 -8.37 -19.68
C ASP A 122 12.08 -8.13 -19.07
N GLU A 123 12.89 -7.27 -19.69
CA GLU A 123 14.16 -6.76 -19.13
C GLU A 123 13.96 -6.09 -17.77
N THR A 124 12.93 -5.26 -17.61
CA THR A 124 12.56 -4.66 -16.33
C THR A 124 12.21 -5.75 -15.32
N VAL A 125 11.42 -6.76 -15.71
CA VAL A 125 11.04 -7.87 -14.83
C VAL A 125 12.27 -8.64 -14.34
N ARG A 126 13.21 -8.96 -15.24
CA ARG A 126 14.48 -9.65 -14.90
C ARG A 126 15.33 -8.81 -13.95
N PHE A 127 15.43 -7.51 -14.18
CA PHE A 127 16.19 -6.60 -13.32
C PHE A 127 15.56 -6.53 -11.92
N LEU A 128 14.24 -6.35 -11.85
CA LEU A 128 13.52 -6.30 -10.57
C LEU A 128 13.62 -7.62 -9.83
N TYR A 129 13.53 -8.76 -10.52
CA TYR A 129 13.76 -10.06 -9.93
C TYR A 129 15.12 -10.14 -9.24
N ALA A 130 16.18 -9.72 -9.93
CA ALA A 130 17.53 -9.69 -9.39
C ALA A 130 17.68 -8.68 -8.23
N PHE A 131 17.00 -7.52 -8.29
CA PHE A 131 16.96 -6.53 -7.22
C PHE A 131 16.32 -7.07 -5.94
N PHE A 132 15.11 -7.62 -6.02
CA PHE A 132 14.43 -8.18 -4.85
C PHE A 132 15.16 -9.43 -4.33
N GLY A 133 15.73 -10.23 -5.24
CA GLY A 133 16.64 -11.31 -4.89
C GLY A 133 17.81 -10.81 -4.05
N TRP A 134 18.55 -9.83 -4.55
CA TRP A 134 19.66 -9.19 -3.85
C TRP A 134 19.21 -8.58 -2.51
N ARG A 135 18.05 -7.92 -2.45
CA ARG A 135 17.52 -7.31 -1.22
C ARG A 135 17.27 -8.34 -0.11
N CYS A 136 16.85 -9.56 -0.46
CA CYS A 136 16.73 -10.68 0.46
C CYS A 136 18.10 -11.21 0.90
N ASP A 137 19.12 -11.13 0.05
CA ASP A 137 20.43 -11.74 0.29
C ASP A 137 21.45 -10.82 0.97
N ILE A 138 21.22 -9.50 1.00
CA ILE A 138 22.12 -8.55 1.67
C ILE A 138 22.31 -8.94 3.13
N ARG A 139 23.57 -9.15 3.53
CA ARG A 139 23.97 -9.37 4.92
C ARG A 139 24.81 -8.25 5.51
N ARG A 140 25.20 -7.26 4.70
CA ARG A 140 26.14 -6.20 5.11
C ARG A 140 25.49 -4.83 5.06
N GLY A 141 25.50 -4.12 6.18
CA GLY A 141 25.04 -2.75 6.27
C GLY A 141 26.10 -1.68 6.12
N LYS A 142 25.66 -0.45 6.31
CA LYS A 142 26.53 0.73 6.35
C LYS A 142 27.43 0.59 7.59
N ASN A 143 28.73 0.82 7.43
CA ASN A 143 29.75 0.79 8.50
C ASN A 143 29.96 -0.58 9.19
N GLY A 144 29.79 -1.70 8.46
CA GLY A 144 30.04 -3.04 9.03
C GLY A 144 28.97 -3.54 10.00
N ARG A 145 27.93 -2.74 10.30
CA ARG A 145 26.75 -3.19 11.03
C ARG A 145 25.99 -4.21 10.19
N HIS A 146 25.58 -5.33 10.79
CA HIS A 146 24.86 -6.40 10.11
C HIS A 146 23.40 -5.95 9.86
N TYR A 147 23.03 -5.64 8.61
CA TYR A 147 21.60 -5.61 8.24
C TYR A 147 21.21 -7.03 7.81
N LEU A 148 20.21 -7.60 8.48
CA LEU A 148 19.65 -8.86 8.04
C LEU A 148 18.86 -8.64 6.74
N GLY A 149 19.17 -9.45 5.74
CA GLY A 149 18.33 -9.60 4.56
C GLY A 149 16.91 -9.96 4.95
N ILE A 150 15.97 -9.71 4.05
CA ILE A 150 14.56 -10.00 4.29
C ILE A 150 14.37 -11.51 4.38
N LYS A 151 13.94 -12.01 5.54
CA LYS A 151 13.68 -13.43 5.80
C LYS A 151 12.20 -13.81 5.69
N TYR A 152 11.31 -12.85 5.89
CA TYR A 152 9.87 -13.07 5.96
C TYR A 152 9.18 -12.56 4.72
N LYS A 153 8.18 -13.31 4.23
CA LYS A 153 7.36 -12.89 3.08
C LYS A 153 6.65 -11.57 3.35
N SER A 154 6.05 -11.40 4.53
CA SER A 154 5.38 -10.16 4.94
C SER A 154 6.29 -8.94 4.92
N SER A 155 7.56 -9.10 5.29
CA SER A 155 8.56 -8.03 5.21
C SER A 155 8.91 -7.67 3.76
N LEU A 156 8.94 -8.65 2.86
CA LEU A 156 9.18 -8.40 1.44
C LEU A 156 7.98 -7.71 0.80
N GLU A 157 6.76 -8.13 1.12
CA GLU A 157 5.53 -7.49 0.64
C GLU A 157 5.45 -6.03 1.10
N LEU A 158 5.81 -5.74 2.36
CA LEU A 158 5.91 -4.37 2.85
C LEU A 158 6.96 -3.58 2.06
N PHE A 159 8.14 -4.15 1.84
CA PHE A 159 9.19 -3.50 1.05
C PHE A 159 8.74 -3.23 -0.39
N TRP A 160 8.06 -4.18 -1.03
CA TRP A 160 7.45 -4.02 -2.34
C TRP A 160 6.49 -2.84 -2.39
N LYS A 161 5.59 -2.71 -1.40
CA LYS A 161 4.64 -1.58 -1.31
C LYS A 161 5.37 -0.23 -1.28
N TRP A 162 6.41 -0.11 -0.45
CA TRP A 162 7.21 1.11 -0.36
C TRP A 162 7.97 1.40 -1.66
N TRP A 163 8.52 0.36 -2.29
CA TRP A 163 9.26 0.51 -3.54
C TRP A 163 8.35 0.88 -4.72
N HIS A 164 7.16 0.28 -4.80
CA HIS A 164 6.16 0.65 -5.79
C HIS A 164 5.69 2.10 -5.61
N LEU A 165 5.52 2.55 -4.36
CA LEU A 165 5.20 3.95 -4.05
C LEU A 165 6.31 4.90 -4.51
N LEU A 166 7.57 4.52 -4.28
CA LEU A 166 8.74 5.26 -4.76
C LEU A 166 8.76 5.36 -6.29
N ILE A 167 8.47 4.27 -7.02
CA ILE A 167 8.39 4.33 -8.49
C ILE A 167 7.30 5.27 -8.95
N LYS A 168 6.10 5.17 -8.36
CA LYS A 168 4.99 6.05 -8.72
C LYS A 168 5.34 7.53 -8.49
N GLN A 169 6.19 7.82 -7.51
CA GLN A 169 6.71 9.16 -7.26
C GLN A 169 7.70 9.62 -8.33
N GLU A 170 8.59 8.75 -8.81
CA GLU A 170 9.66 9.09 -9.74
C GLU A 170 9.22 9.11 -11.21
N THR A 171 8.43 8.14 -11.65
CA THR A 171 8.04 8.01 -13.08
C THR A 171 6.67 8.59 -13.40
N ALA A 172 5.89 9.01 -12.39
CA ALA A 172 4.50 9.47 -12.47
C ALA A 172 3.47 8.46 -13.04
N LEU A 173 3.91 7.50 -13.86
CA LEU A 173 3.10 6.49 -14.55
C LEU A 173 3.00 5.16 -13.77
N GLY A 174 3.92 4.89 -12.84
CA GLY A 174 3.95 3.61 -12.11
C GLY A 174 4.45 2.46 -12.98
N LEU A 175 4.21 1.21 -12.54
CA LEU A 175 4.46 -0.01 -13.32
C LEU A 175 3.15 -0.56 -13.89
N SER A 176 3.19 -1.23 -15.04
CA SER A 176 2.05 -2.03 -15.49
C SER A 176 1.66 -3.11 -14.48
N LYS A 177 0.37 -3.45 -14.48
CA LYS A 177 -0.21 -4.54 -13.71
C LYS A 177 0.50 -5.87 -13.98
N ASP A 178 0.89 -6.11 -15.24
CA ASP A 178 1.54 -7.36 -15.65
C ASP A 178 2.94 -7.52 -15.04
N ILE A 179 3.74 -6.45 -15.03
CA ILE A 179 5.05 -6.46 -14.35
C ILE A 179 4.87 -6.69 -12.86
N THR A 180 3.89 -6.02 -12.24
CA THR A 180 3.61 -6.17 -10.80
C THR A 180 3.28 -7.61 -10.44
N ILE A 181 2.45 -8.29 -11.25
CA ILE A 181 2.11 -9.70 -11.04
C ILE A 181 3.35 -10.59 -11.22
N LYS A 182 4.10 -10.44 -12.33
CA LYS A 182 5.31 -11.22 -12.62
C LYS A 182 6.36 -11.09 -11.52
N VAL A 183 6.62 -9.87 -11.05
CA VAL A 183 7.61 -9.60 -10.00
C VAL A 183 7.14 -10.15 -8.66
N ASN A 184 5.86 -10.00 -8.29
CA ASN A 184 5.35 -10.51 -7.00
C ASN A 184 5.24 -12.04 -6.92
N ASP A 185 5.07 -12.73 -8.04
CA ASP A 185 5.00 -14.19 -8.02
C ASP A 185 6.38 -14.83 -7.84
N SER A 186 7.42 -14.14 -8.29
CA SER A 186 8.79 -14.64 -8.34
C SER A 186 9.53 -14.84 -7.00
N PRO A 187 9.40 -13.98 -5.95
CA PRO A 187 10.06 -14.21 -4.67
C PRO A 187 9.40 -15.31 -3.84
N LYS A 188 8.22 -15.82 -4.22
CA LYS A 188 7.62 -17.02 -3.60
C LYS A 188 8.48 -18.28 -3.79
N LYS A 189 9.45 -18.24 -4.71
CA LYS A 189 10.43 -19.32 -4.96
C LYS A 189 11.65 -19.27 -4.03
N LYS A 190 11.89 -18.15 -3.33
CA LYS A 190 12.88 -18.11 -2.27
C LYS A 190 12.20 -18.62 -1.00
N ASP A 191 12.89 -19.49 -0.24
CA ASP A 191 12.42 -20.05 1.04
C ASP A 191 12.32 -18.95 2.12
N LEU A 192 11.35 -18.04 1.95
CA LEU A 192 11.00 -17.02 2.93
C LEU A 192 10.06 -17.65 3.94
N GLU A 193 10.35 -17.43 5.23
CA GLU A 193 9.49 -17.89 6.31
C GLU A 193 8.12 -17.22 6.18
N LEU A 194 7.07 -18.05 6.07
CA LEU A 194 5.67 -17.61 6.03
C LEU A 194 5.19 -17.23 7.43
N ASP A 195 5.60 -18.01 8.42
CA ASP A 195 5.14 -17.84 9.79
C ASP A 195 6.04 -16.86 10.53
N ARG A 196 5.47 -15.74 10.94
CA ARG A 196 6.07 -14.96 12.02
C ARG A 196 6.04 -15.81 13.28
N ARG A 197 7.14 -15.78 14.05
CA ARG A 197 7.16 -16.34 15.40
C ARG A 197 5.89 -15.87 16.13
N PRO A 198 5.05 -16.79 16.64
CA PRO A 198 3.85 -16.40 17.36
C PRO A 198 4.24 -15.44 18.48
N LYS A 199 3.52 -14.32 18.57
CA LYS A 199 3.70 -13.39 19.68
C LYS A 199 3.58 -14.20 20.96
N LYS A 200 4.49 -13.99 21.92
CA LYS A 200 4.44 -14.68 23.21
C LYS A 200 3.08 -14.35 23.82
N ASN A 201 2.23 -15.37 23.90
CA ASN A 201 0.98 -15.36 24.63
C ASN A 201 1.33 -15.08 26.10
N MET A 202 0.85 -13.94 26.60
CA MET A 202 0.94 -13.57 28.00
C MET A 202 -0.30 -14.11 28.71
N TYR A 203 -0.14 -14.72 29.89
CA TYR A 203 -1.31 -15.19 30.64
C TYR A 203 -2.17 -13.99 31.02
N ILE A 204 -3.49 -14.15 31.05
CA ILE A 204 -4.43 -13.07 31.40
C ILE A 204 -4.10 -12.42 32.76
N LYS A 205 -3.54 -13.21 33.70
CA LYS A 205 -3.06 -12.74 35.01
C LYS A 205 -1.87 -11.79 34.88
N ASP A 206 -0.93 -12.07 33.98
CA ASP A 206 0.24 -11.23 33.72
C ASP A 206 -0.16 -9.95 32.99
N VAL A 207 -1.18 -10.01 32.11
CA VAL A 207 -1.77 -8.81 31.47
C VAL A 207 -2.43 -7.90 32.52
N ALA A 208 -3.18 -8.48 33.45
CA ALA A 208 -3.82 -7.73 34.52
C ALA A 208 -2.79 -7.08 35.46
N GLU A 209 -1.76 -7.81 35.89
CA GLU A 209 -0.67 -7.24 36.69
C GLU A 209 0.12 -6.19 35.91
N PHE A 210 0.41 -6.41 34.63
CA PHE A 210 1.10 -5.42 33.80
C PHE A 210 0.29 -4.13 33.67
N ALA A 211 -1.02 -4.23 33.43
CA ALA A 211 -1.92 -3.08 33.39
C ALA A 211 -2.01 -2.38 34.75
N ARG A 212 -2.09 -3.15 35.85
CA ARG A 212 -2.11 -2.61 37.21
C ARG A 212 -0.82 -1.86 37.51
N VAL A 213 0.34 -2.45 37.23
CA VAL A 213 1.66 -1.81 37.41
C VAL A 213 1.75 -0.55 36.58
N LEU A 214 1.35 -0.58 35.30
CA LEU A 214 1.29 0.59 34.43
C LEU A 214 0.44 1.70 35.06
N LEU A 215 -0.81 1.42 35.42
CA LEU A 215 -1.72 2.40 36.02
C LEU A 215 -1.17 2.96 37.33
N THR A 216 -0.60 2.11 38.19
CA THR A 216 -0.05 2.53 39.49
C THR A 216 1.22 3.38 39.31
N THR A 217 1.98 3.19 38.22
CA THR A 217 3.23 3.94 37.96
C THR A 217 3.03 5.15 37.06
N THR A 218 1.94 5.23 36.28
CA THR A 218 1.61 6.38 35.42
C THR A 218 0.83 7.48 36.15
N GLU A 219 0.44 7.27 37.41
CA GLU A 219 -0.33 8.23 38.23
C GLU A 219 0.52 9.32 38.93
N MET A 220 1.72 9.67 38.42
CA MET A 220 2.66 10.57 39.15
C MET A 220 3.13 11.84 38.42
N THR A 221 2.54 12.25 37.28
CA THR A 221 2.88 13.56 36.69
C THR A 221 1.67 14.25 36.06
N PHE A 222 0.75 14.73 36.90
CA PHE A 222 -0.07 15.89 36.56
C PHE A 222 0.02 16.87 37.72
N ASP A 223 1.02 17.77 37.66
CA ASP A 223 1.00 18.99 38.46
C ASP A 223 -0.08 19.89 37.88
N CYS A 224 -1.22 20.01 38.58
CA CYS A 224 -2.22 21.02 38.28
C CYS A 224 -1.67 22.38 38.77
N GLY A 225 -1.24 23.22 37.83
CA GLY A 225 -0.88 24.63 38.04
C GLY A 225 -1.45 25.51 36.94
#